data_AF-A0A1G3U5Z8-F1
#
_entry.id   AF-A0A1G3U5Z8-F1
#
_cell.length_a   1.000
_cell.length_b   1.000
_cell.length_c   1.000
_cell.angle_alpha   90.00
_cell.angle_beta   90.00
_cell.angle_gamma   90.00
#
_symmetry.space_group_name_H-M   'P 1'
#
loop_
_entity.id
_entity.type
_entity.pdbx_description
1 polymer ?
#
loop_
_entity_poly.entity_id
_entity_poly.type
_entity_poly.pdbx_seq_one_letter_code
_entity_poly.pdbx_strand_id
1 'polypeptide(L)'
;TEIEDIIQAIVNNISVDDKRLFSSDDKKTYLRKQKPDKESKYKCAICKKYFFSEELTMDHKDPWSKGGRTVLSNAQLLCGSCNSKKGNRS
;
A
#
# COMPACT_ATOMS: atom_id res chain seq x y z
N THR A 1 5.64 -10.92 10.26
CA THR A 1 4.41 -11.68 9.95
C THR A 1 3.20 -10.84 10.36
N GLU A 2 1.99 -11.16 9.89
CA GLU A 2 0.78 -10.41 10.27
C GLU A 2 0.59 -10.33 11.80
N ILE A 3 0.93 -11.41 12.50
CA ILE A 3 0.89 -11.52 13.96
C ILE A 3 1.90 -10.56 14.64
N GLU A 4 3.13 -10.49 14.14
CA GLU A 4 4.15 -9.58 14.69
C GLU A 4 3.72 -8.11 14.61
N ASP A 5 3.08 -7.71 13.52
CA ASP A 5 2.61 -6.33 13.33
C ASP A 5 1.49 -5.97 14.32
N ILE A 6 0.60 -6.91 14.60
CA ILE A 6 -0.47 -6.76 15.59
C ILE A 6 0.14 -6.66 17.00
N ILE A 7 1.08 -7.55 17.35
CA ILE A 7 1.78 -7.52 18.64
C ILE A 7 2.50 -6.18 18.82
N GLN A 8 3.20 -5.71 17.79
CA GLN A 8 3.93 -4.44 17.86
C GLN A 8 3.02 -3.24 18.07
N ALA A 9 1.86 -3.20 17.41
CA ALA A 9 0.87 -2.16 17.61
C ALA A 9 0.32 -2.15 19.05
N ILE A 10 0.01 -3.33 19.61
CA ILE A 10 -0.49 -3.48 20.99
C ILE A 10 0.58 -3.03 22.00
N VAL A 11 1.82 -3.54 21.88
CA VAL A 11 2.93 -3.20 22.79
C VAL A 11 3.21 -1.70 22.80
N ASN A 12 3.09 -1.04 21.64
CA ASN A 12 3.33 0.39 21.51
C ASN A 12 2.08 1.26 21.74
N ASN A 13 0.95 0.66 22.15
CA ASN A 13 -0.32 1.35 22.39
C ASN A 13 -0.80 2.18 21.17
N ILE A 14 -0.61 1.64 19.97
CA ILE A 14 -0.93 2.26 18.69
C ILE A 14 -2.38 1.93 18.29
N SER A 15 -3.16 2.94 17.94
CA SER A 15 -4.50 2.75 17.37
C SER A 15 -4.41 2.39 15.90
N VAL A 16 -4.94 1.23 15.55
CA VAL A 16 -5.07 0.73 14.17
C VAL A 16 -6.55 0.63 13.79
N ASP A 17 -6.87 0.60 12.49
CA ASP A 17 -8.24 0.31 12.03
C ASP A 17 -8.41 -1.18 11.70
N ASP A 18 -9.64 -1.68 11.79
CA ASP A 18 -9.94 -3.11 11.58
C ASP A 18 -9.62 -3.58 10.16
N LYS A 19 -9.70 -2.66 9.20
CA LYS A 19 -9.43 -2.93 7.80
C LYS A 19 -7.93 -2.80 7.55
N ARG A 20 -7.17 -3.89 7.62
CA ARG A 20 -5.75 -3.85 7.26
C ARG A 20 -5.50 -3.81 5.76
N LEU A 21 -6.27 -4.57 4.97
CA LEU A 21 -6.03 -4.75 3.55
C LEU A 21 -6.91 -3.79 2.72
N PHE A 22 -6.32 -3.24 1.66
CA PHE A 22 -7.09 -2.56 0.63
C PHE A 22 -7.81 -3.57 -0.27
N SER A 23 -9.07 -3.28 -0.59
CA SER A 23 -9.88 -4.10 -1.49
C SER A 23 -9.58 -3.82 -2.96
N SER A 24 -10.05 -4.70 -3.83
CA SER A 24 -10.02 -4.46 -5.29
C SER A 24 -10.76 -3.18 -5.70
N ASP A 25 -11.83 -2.80 -4.98
CA ASP A 25 -12.58 -1.59 -5.28
C ASP A 25 -11.87 -0.32 -4.77
N ASP A 26 -11.13 -0.41 -3.66
CA ASP A 26 -10.21 0.66 -3.25
C ASP A 26 -9.17 0.90 -4.34
N LYS A 27 -8.58 -0.19 -4.88
CA LYS A 27 -7.59 -0.11 -5.96
C LYS A 27 -8.16 0.52 -7.22
N LYS A 28 -9.34 0.11 -7.67
CA LYS A 28 -10.04 0.75 -8.80
C LYS A 28 -10.27 2.24 -8.54
N THR A 29 -10.75 2.59 -7.35
CA THR A 29 -11.04 3.97 -6.96
C THR A 29 -9.77 4.83 -6.90
N TYR A 30 -8.68 4.27 -6.39
CA TYR A 30 -7.38 4.92 -6.35
C TYR A 30 -6.84 5.18 -7.75
N LEU A 31 -6.86 4.16 -8.63
CA LEU A 31 -6.37 4.26 -10.01
C LEU A 31 -7.12 5.30 -10.84
N ARG A 32 -8.43 5.47 -10.65
CA ARG A 32 -9.23 6.54 -11.28
C ARG A 32 -8.72 7.95 -10.97
N LYS A 33 -8.01 8.14 -9.86
CA LYS A 33 -7.42 9.42 -9.45
C LYS A 33 -5.96 9.58 -9.89
N GLN A 34 -5.35 8.51 -10.43
CA GLN A 34 -3.96 8.54 -10.89
C GLN A 34 -3.88 8.95 -12.36
N LYS A 35 -2.74 9.54 -12.74
CA LYS A 35 -2.42 9.83 -14.14
C LYS A 35 -1.63 8.65 -14.74
N PRO A 36 -2.23 7.82 -15.61
CA PRO A 36 -1.47 6.81 -16.32
C PRO A 36 -0.56 7.46 -17.38
N ASP A 37 0.40 6.69 -17.91
CA ASP A 37 1.14 7.06 -19.11
C ASP A 37 0.33 6.79 -20.40
N LYS A 38 0.98 7.00 -21.55
CA LYS A 38 0.39 6.79 -22.88
C LYS A 38 -0.01 5.33 -23.16
N GLU A 39 0.46 4.36 -22.38
CA GLU A 39 0.21 2.92 -22.51
C GLU A 39 -0.76 2.40 -21.43
N SER A 40 -1.43 3.30 -20.70
CA SER A 40 -2.31 2.95 -19.56
C SER A 40 -1.58 2.29 -18.39
N LYS A 41 -0.27 2.55 -18.23
CA LYS A 41 0.52 2.06 -17.09
C LYS A 41 0.59 3.10 -15.99
N TYR A 42 0.79 2.64 -14.76
CA TYR A 42 0.87 3.45 -13.56
C TYR A 42 2.25 3.38 -12.92
N LYS A 43 2.63 4.46 -12.25
CA LYS A 43 3.96 4.65 -11.69
C LYS A 43 4.08 4.00 -10.31
N CYS A 44 5.08 3.14 -10.13
CA CYS A 44 5.48 2.66 -8.80
C CYS A 44 6.00 3.82 -7.95
N ALA A 45 5.52 3.94 -6.71
CA ALA A 45 5.90 5.02 -5.81
C ALA A 45 7.37 4.96 -5.37
N ILE A 46 8.01 3.78 -5.38
CA ILE A 46 9.42 3.60 -5.01
C ILE A 46 10.33 3.75 -6.22
N CYS A 47 10.32 2.79 -7.16
CA CYS A 47 11.29 2.77 -8.26
C CYS A 47 10.95 3.71 -9.42
N LYS A 48 9.78 4.37 -9.38
CA LYS A 48 9.32 5.35 -10.38
C LYS A 48 9.16 4.81 -11.81
N LYS A 49 9.26 3.49 -12.02
CA LYS A 49 8.96 2.81 -13.29
C LYS A 49 7.44 2.60 -13.45
N TYR A 50 7.01 2.40 -14.70
CA TYR A 50 5.62 2.22 -15.08
C TYR A 50 5.28 0.73 -15.27
N PHE A 51 4.10 0.34 -14.77
CA PHE A 51 3.61 -1.04 -14.78
C PHE A 51 2.11 -1.08 -15.07
N PHE A 52 1.60 -2.19 -15.58
CA PHE A 52 0.16 -2.40 -15.69
C PHE A 52 -0.49 -2.48 -14.30
N SER A 53 -1.80 -2.22 -14.22
CA SER A 53 -2.52 -2.23 -12.95
C SER A 53 -2.42 -3.57 -12.23
N GLU A 54 -2.36 -4.68 -12.97
CA GLU A 54 -2.32 -6.05 -12.48
C GLU A 54 -0.96 -6.37 -11.82
N GLU A 55 0.10 -5.70 -12.25
CA GLU A 55 1.47 -5.87 -11.74
C GLU A 55 1.76 -5.03 -10.48
N LEU A 56 0.85 -4.12 -10.13
CA LEU A 56 0.97 -3.22 -8.99
C LEU A 56 0.14 -3.73 -7.81
N THR A 57 0.72 -3.66 -6.61
CA THR A 57 0.01 -3.84 -5.35
C THR A 57 -0.32 -2.47 -4.75
N MET A 58 -1.37 -2.42 -3.93
CA MET A 58 -1.67 -1.24 -3.13
C MET A 58 -1.17 -1.48 -1.71
N ASP A 59 -0.42 -0.52 -1.18
CA ASP A 59 0.26 -0.59 0.11
C ASP A 59 0.12 0.75 0.86
N HIS A 60 0.42 0.78 2.15
CA HIS A 60 0.37 1.99 2.95
C HIS A 60 1.66 2.82 2.81
N LYS A 61 1.54 4.15 2.77
CA LYS A 61 2.66 5.09 2.89
C LYS A 61 3.19 5.05 4.31
N ASP A 62 2.31 5.34 5.26
CA ASP A 62 2.54 5.15 6.69
C ASP A 62 2.05 3.75 7.09
N PRO A 63 2.92 2.89 7.63
CA PRO A 63 2.59 1.50 7.92
C PRO A 63 1.41 1.37 8.87
N TRP A 64 0.55 0.38 8.60
CA TRP A 64 -0.59 0.08 9.46
C TRP A 64 -0.18 -0.25 10.91
N SER A 65 0.90 -1.02 11.08
CA SER A 65 1.46 -1.35 12.41
C SER A 65 2.00 -0.13 13.18
N LYS A 66 2.18 1.00 12.51
CA LYS A 66 2.59 2.28 13.11
C LYS A 66 1.42 3.29 13.21
N GLY A 67 0.18 2.83 13.02
CA GLY A 67 -1.03 3.63 13.12
C GLY A 67 -1.51 4.23 11.80
N GLY A 68 -0.88 3.86 10.67
CA GLY A 68 -1.32 4.25 9.35
C GLY A 68 -2.69 3.66 9.01
N ARG A 69 -3.66 4.53 8.70
CA ARG A 69 -5.02 4.11 8.38
C ARG A 69 -5.13 3.54 6.97
N THR A 70 -6.05 2.61 6.75
CA THR A 70 -6.35 2.01 5.44
C THR A 70 -7.36 2.87 4.69
N VAL A 71 -6.89 4.06 4.31
CA VAL A 71 -7.63 5.09 3.56
C VAL A 71 -6.87 5.45 2.29
N LEU A 72 -7.58 5.88 1.25
CA LEU A 72 -6.96 6.17 -0.06
C LEU A 72 -5.90 7.27 0.00
N SER A 73 -5.95 8.19 0.97
CA SER A 73 -4.91 9.21 1.18
C SER A 73 -3.58 8.61 1.64
N ASN A 74 -3.63 7.50 2.39
CA ASN A 74 -2.46 6.75 2.85
C ASN A 74 -2.04 5.63 1.87
N ALA A 75 -2.78 5.41 0.79
CA ALA A 75 -2.45 4.38 -0.20
C ALA A 75 -1.31 4.82 -1.13
N GLN A 76 -0.50 3.87 -1.58
CA GLN A 76 0.48 3.99 -2.65
C GLN A 76 0.48 2.74 -3.54
N LEU A 77 0.90 2.88 -4.81
CA LEU A 77 1.09 1.76 -5.74
C LEU A 77 2.55 1.33 -5.75
N LEU A 78 2.81 0.05 -5.51
CA LEU A 78 4.14 -0.54 -5.56
C LEU A 78 4.17 -1.68 -6.57
N CYS A 79 5.25 -1.81 -7.34
CA CYS A 79 5.46 -3.03 -8.12
C CYS A 79 5.85 -4.19 -7.20
N GLY A 80 5.59 -5.43 -7.62
CA GLY A 80 5.90 -6.62 -6.81
C GLY A 80 7.32 -6.63 -6.23
N SER A 81 8.33 -6.29 -7.05
CA SER A 81 9.74 -6.23 -6.58
C SER A 81 9.96 -5.19 -5.47
N CYS A 82 9.37 -4.00 -5.60
CA CYS A 82 9.49 -2.94 -4.59
C CYS A 82 8.71 -3.29 -3.32
N ASN A 83 7.52 -3.85 -3.48
CA ASN A 83 6.69 -4.30 -2.36
C ASN A 83 7.39 -5.39 -1.54
N SER A 84 7.94 -6.42 -2.21
CA SER A 84 8.69 -7.49 -1.55
C SER A 84 9.95 -6.99 -0.84
N LYS A 85 10.65 -5.99 -1.42
CA LYS A 85 11.82 -5.36 -0.77
C LYS A 85 11.45 -4.50 0.44
N LYS A 86 10.29 -3.83 0.40
CA LYS A 86 9.78 -3.02 1.52
C LYS A 86 9.47 -3.92 2.72
N GLY A 87 8.80 -5.05 2.49
CA GLY A 87 8.38 -5.97 3.55
C GLY A 87 7.62 -5.26 4.67
N ASN A 88 7.75 -5.75 5.91
CA ASN A 88 7.23 -5.10 7.13
C ASN A 88 8.22 -4.07 7.75
N ARG A 89 9.23 -3.63 7.00
CA ARG A 89 10.35 -2.83 7.58
C ARG A 89 10.12 -1.33 7.57
N SER A 90 9.17 -0.86 6.76
CA SER A 90 8.73 0.53 6.72
C SER A 90 7.98 0.89 7.99
#